data_AF-A0A7K4JMJ5-F1
#
_entry.id   AF-A0A7K4JMJ5-F1
#
_cell.length_a   1.000
_cell.length_b   1.000
_cell.length_c   1.000
_cell.angle_alpha   90.00
_cell.angle_beta   90.00
_cell.angle_gamma   90.00
#
_symmetry.space_group_name_H-M   'P 1'
#
loop_
_entity.id
_entity.type
_entity.pdbx_description
1 polymer ?
#
loop_
_entity_poly.entity_id
_entity_poly.type
_entity_poly.pdbx_seq_one_letter_code
_entity_poly.pdbx_strand_id
1 'polypeptide(L)'
;KTKTGICLLQDGNQEPFKVRLHLAKDILMIQEQDVICVSGEPFYSGERTVTIRRQTVGGFGLSIKGGAEHNIPVVISKISKEQRAELSGLLFIGDAILQINGINVRKCRHEEVVQVLRNAGEEVTLTVSFLKRAPAFLKLPLNEDCACAPSDQSSGTSSPLCDSGLHLNYHPNNTDTLSCSSWPASPGLRWEKRWCDLRLIPLLHSRFSQYVPGSDLCRQNAFQVIAVDGVCSGIIQCLSAEDCIDWLQAIASNISNLTKHNV
;
A
#
# COMPACT_ATOMS: atom_id res chain seq x y z
N LYS A 1 -12.22 10.42 22.95
CA LYS A 1 -10.81 10.08 22.64
C LYS A 1 -10.70 9.87 21.14
N THR A 2 -9.67 10.40 20.50
CA THR A 2 -9.30 10.03 19.12
C THR A 2 -8.17 8.99 19.18
N LYS A 3 -8.23 7.94 18.36
CA LYS A 3 -7.17 6.90 18.29
C LYS A 3 -7.06 6.39 16.87
N THR A 4 -5.83 6.18 16.40
CA THR A 4 -5.56 5.58 15.10
C THR A 4 -4.60 4.43 15.27
N GLY A 5 -4.80 3.34 14.54
CA GLY A 5 -3.87 2.22 14.54
C GLY A 5 -4.19 1.21 13.46
N ILE A 6 -3.34 0.19 13.35
CA ILE A 6 -3.44 -0.85 12.34
C ILE A 6 -3.93 -2.13 13.01
N CYS A 7 -4.90 -2.80 12.39
CA CYS A 7 -5.40 -4.10 12.81
C CYS A 7 -5.60 -5.01 11.60
N LEU A 8 -5.93 -6.28 11.84
CA LEU A 8 -6.44 -7.17 10.81
C LEU A 8 -7.96 -7.21 10.91
N LEU A 9 -8.65 -7.16 9.79
CA LEU A 9 -10.09 -7.33 9.69
C LEU A 9 -10.42 -8.65 9.01
N GLN A 10 -11.31 -9.43 9.61
CA GLN A 10 -11.87 -10.63 9.04
C GLN A 10 -13.39 -10.45 8.85
N ASP A 11 -13.83 -10.54 7.60
CA ASP A 11 -15.24 -10.46 7.22
C ASP A 11 -15.74 -11.85 6.77
N GLY A 12 -16.64 -12.45 7.56
CA GLY A 12 -17.09 -13.82 7.36
C GLY A 12 -15.93 -14.84 7.32
N ASN A 13 -15.90 -15.66 6.27
CA ASN A 13 -14.90 -16.71 6.06
C ASN A 13 -13.70 -16.27 5.22
N GLN A 14 -13.55 -14.97 4.93
CA GLN A 14 -12.41 -14.45 4.18
C GLN A 14 -11.13 -14.47 5.03
N GLU A 15 -9.96 -14.51 4.37
CA GLU A 15 -8.69 -14.33 5.08
C GLU A 15 -8.63 -12.93 5.73
N PRO A 16 -8.08 -12.80 6.95
CA PRO A 16 -7.90 -11.49 7.57
C PRO A 16 -6.98 -10.59 6.75
N PHE A 17 -7.35 -9.32 6.59
CA PHE A 17 -6.57 -8.34 5.85
C PHE A 17 -6.30 -7.07 6.65
N LYS A 18 -5.21 -6.37 6.31
CA LYS A 18 -4.76 -5.17 7.02
C LYS A 18 -5.74 -4.02 6.82
N VAL A 19 -6.18 -3.41 7.91
CA VAL A 19 -6.99 -2.19 7.93
C VAL A 19 -6.37 -1.16 8.85
N ARG A 20 -6.70 0.11 8.63
CA ARG A 20 -6.49 1.18 9.59
C ARG A 20 -7.80 1.47 10.30
N LEU A 21 -7.78 1.40 11.62
CA LEU A 21 -8.85 1.91 12.44
C LEU A 21 -8.57 3.37 12.77
N HIS A 22 -9.57 4.22 12.59
CA HIS A 22 -9.58 5.59 13.06
C HIS A 22 -10.83 5.82 13.90
N LEU A 23 -10.64 5.87 15.22
CA LEU A 23 -11.67 6.19 16.18
C LEU A 23 -11.74 7.71 16.34
N ALA A 24 -12.85 8.31 15.92
CA ALA A 24 -13.25 9.65 16.25
C ALA A 24 -14.24 9.66 17.43
N LYS A 25 -14.74 10.83 17.82
CA LYS A 25 -15.59 10.99 19.02
C LYS A 25 -16.87 10.16 18.94
N ASP A 26 -17.52 10.13 17.78
CA ASP A 26 -18.84 9.58 17.52
C ASP A 26 -18.85 8.48 16.46
N ILE A 27 -17.72 8.21 15.81
CA ILE A 27 -17.62 7.26 14.72
C ILE A 27 -16.31 6.47 14.78
N LEU A 28 -16.39 5.16 14.51
CA LEU A 28 -15.24 4.31 14.24
C LEU A 28 -15.14 4.09 12.73
N MET A 29 -14.08 4.61 12.12
CA MET A 29 -13.81 4.46 10.69
C MET A 29 -12.84 3.29 10.50
N ILE A 30 -13.22 2.37 9.63
CA ILE A 30 -12.42 1.24 9.19
C ILE A 30 -11.98 1.57 7.77
N GLN A 31 -10.67 1.64 7.56
CA GLN A 31 -10.10 2.08 6.29
C GLN A 31 -9.27 0.96 5.67
N GLU A 32 -9.47 0.73 4.37
CA GLU A 32 -8.63 -0.15 3.57
C GLU A 32 -7.61 0.67 2.79
N GLN A 33 -6.44 0.07 2.51
CA GLN A 33 -5.42 0.74 1.72
C GLN A 33 -5.77 0.60 0.23
N ASP A 34 -5.73 1.72 -0.50
CA ASP A 34 -6.02 1.76 -1.94
C ASP A 34 -5.07 2.73 -2.66
N VAL A 35 -5.03 2.65 -3.99
CA VAL A 35 -4.32 3.60 -4.84
C VAL A 35 -5.35 4.40 -5.62
N ILE A 36 -5.47 5.68 -5.29
CA ILE A 36 -6.49 6.56 -5.86
C ILE A 36 -5.86 7.62 -6.75
N CYS A 37 -6.60 8.04 -7.78
CA CYS A 37 -6.24 9.19 -8.59
C CYS A 37 -6.60 10.47 -7.81
N VAL A 38 -5.63 11.36 -7.65
CA VAL A 38 -5.78 12.61 -6.86
C VAL A 38 -5.78 13.87 -7.72
N SER A 39 -5.59 13.73 -9.03
CA SER A 39 -5.71 14.81 -10.01
C SER A 39 -6.48 14.34 -11.25
N GLY A 40 -7.46 15.14 -11.68
CA GLY A 40 -8.32 14.85 -12.83
C GLY A 40 -9.76 14.52 -12.46
N GLU A 41 -10.63 14.49 -13.47
CA GLU A 41 -12.01 14.01 -13.35
C GLU A 41 -12.02 12.56 -12.82
N PRO A 42 -12.99 12.17 -11.99
CA PRO A 42 -13.04 10.83 -11.40
C PRO A 42 -13.18 9.78 -12.50
N PHE A 43 -12.05 9.20 -12.90
CA PHE A 43 -12.05 7.93 -13.62
C PHE A 43 -12.47 6.86 -12.62
N TYR A 44 -13.70 6.37 -12.74
CA TYR A 44 -14.21 5.28 -11.91
C TYR A 44 -13.48 3.94 -12.13
N SER A 45 -12.56 3.87 -13.09
CA SER A 45 -11.69 2.71 -13.25
C SER A 45 -10.52 2.81 -12.27
N GLY A 46 -10.43 1.89 -11.31
CA GLY A 46 -9.20 1.63 -10.54
C GLY A 46 -8.06 1.05 -11.39
N GLU A 47 -8.17 1.11 -12.73
CA GLU A 47 -7.15 0.73 -13.70
C GLU A 47 -6.38 1.97 -14.15
N ARG A 48 -5.09 1.80 -14.36
CA ARG A 48 -4.22 2.86 -14.88
C ARG A 48 -3.18 2.30 -15.83
N THR A 49 -2.86 3.09 -16.84
CA THR A 49 -1.88 2.74 -17.86
C THR A 49 -0.59 3.50 -17.60
N VAL A 50 0.52 2.76 -17.51
CA VAL A 50 1.84 3.31 -17.22
C VAL A 50 2.82 2.82 -18.27
N THR A 51 3.53 3.75 -18.89
CA THR A 51 4.61 3.42 -19.83
C THR A 51 5.96 3.61 -19.15
N ILE A 52 6.78 2.56 -19.16
CA ILE A 52 8.14 2.56 -18.60
C ILE A 52 9.14 2.10 -19.65
N ARG A 53 10.33 2.71 -19.63
CA ARG A 53 11.44 2.32 -20.50
C ARG A 53 12.37 1.33 -19.81
N ARG A 54 12.98 0.47 -20.61
CA ARG A 54 14.02 -0.45 -20.19
C ARG A 54 15.28 0.34 -19.85
N GLN A 55 15.93 0.03 -18.73
CA GLN A 55 17.30 0.44 -18.46
C GLN A 55 18.27 -0.55 -19.08
N THR A 56 19.41 -0.03 -19.55
CA THR A 56 20.54 -0.81 -20.07
C THR A 56 21.02 -1.85 -19.05
N VAL A 57 20.97 -1.50 -17.76
CA VAL A 57 21.29 -2.38 -16.63
C VAL A 57 20.03 -2.53 -15.76
N GLY A 58 19.51 -3.74 -15.60
CA GLY A 58 18.41 -4.03 -14.67
C GLY A 58 16.98 -4.09 -15.28
N GLY A 59 16.83 -3.88 -16.59
CA GLY A 59 15.54 -4.06 -17.26
C GLY A 59 14.52 -2.99 -16.86
N PHE A 60 13.30 -3.39 -16.46
CA PHE A 60 12.25 -2.45 -16.05
C PHE A 60 12.27 -2.13 -14.55
N GLY A 61 13.09 -2.82 -13.74
CA GLY A 61 13.12 -2.63 -12.29
C GLY A 61 11.87 -3.15 -11.55
N LEU A 62 11.19 -4.16 -12.11
CA LEU A 62 10.01 -4.80 -11.51
C LEU A 62 10.30 -6.26 -11.17
N SER A 63 9.82 -6.71 -10.01
CA SER A 63 9.64 -8.13 -9.71
C SER A 63 8.16 -8.44 -9.69
N ILE A 64 7.78 -9.58 -10.27
CA ILE A 64 6.38 -10.02 -10.35
C ILE A 64 6.21 -11.39 -9.68
N LYS A 65 5.01 -11.64 -9.14
CA LYS A 65 4.60 -12.92 -8.55
C LYS A 65 3.17 -13.26 -8.98
N GLY A 66 2.78 -14.51 -8.79
CA GLY A 66 1.45 -14.99 -9.17
C GLY A 66 1.34 -15.31 -10.65
N GLY A 67 0.12 -15.63 -11.07
CA GLY A 67 -0.18 -16.24 -12.35
C GLY A 67 -1.43 -17.11 -12.25
N ALA A 68 -2.07 -17.34 -13.40
CA ALA A 68 -3.33 -18.09 -13.45
C ALA A 68 -3.23 -19.51 -12.88
N GLU A 69 -2.05 -20.12 -12.87
CA GLU A 69 -1.79 -21.42 -12.24
C GLU A 69 -2.04 -21.45 -10.72
N HIS A 70 -2.04 -20.28 -10.07
CA HIS A 70 -2.33 -20.11 -8.65
C HIS A 70 -3.68 -19.43 -8.40
N ASN A 71 -4.53 -19.32 -9.43
CA ASN A 71 -5.83 -18.62 -9.38
C ASN A 71 -5.73 -17.16 -8.93
N ILE A 72 -4.62 -16.49 -9.25
CA ILE A 72 -4.38 -15.09 -8.91
C ILE A 72 -3.79 -14.34 -10.10
N PRO A 73 -4.00 -13.02 -10.22
CA PRO A 73 -3.34 -12.24 -11.27
C PRO A 73 -1.83 -12.19 -11.04
N VAL A 74 -1.09 -11.85 -12.09
CA VAL A 74 0.32 -11.49 -11.96
C VAL A 74 0.42 -10.11 -11.30
N VAL A 75 1.12 -10.03 -10.17
CA VAL A 75 1.20 -8.84 -9.31
C VAL A 75 2.64 -8.34 -9.19
N ILE A 76 2.83 -7.02 -9.18
CA ILE A 76 4.11 -6.37 -8.88
C ILE A 76 4.44 -6.59 -7.41
N SER A 77 5.46 -7.40 -7.15
CA SER A 77 5.86 -7.77 -5.80
C SER A 77 6.97 -6.90 -5.21
N LYS A 78 7.78 -6.29 -6.07
CA LYS A 78 8.85 -5.38 -5.68
C LYS A 78 9.12 -4.40 -6.81
N ILE A 79 9.41 -3.18 -6.44
CA ILE A 79 9.94 -2.15 -7.33
C ILE A 79 11.38 -1.88 -6.88
N SER A 80 12.33 -1.98 -7.79
CA SER A 80 13.74 -1.77 -7.50
C SER A 80 14.04 -0.28 -7.35
N LYS A 81 14.86 0.07 -6.36
CA LYS A 81 15.29 1.46 -6.13
C LYS A 81 16.09 2.00 -7.31
N GLU A 82 15.95 3.30 -7.58
CA GLU A 82 16.68 4.07 -8.60
C GLU A 82 16.43 3.57 -10.04
N GLN A 83 15.41 2.76 -10.24
CA GLN A 83 15.03 2.18 -11.53
C GLN A 83 13.84 2.91 -12.17
N ARG A 84 13.64 2.73 -13.48
CA ARG A 84 12.59 3.43 -14.24
C ARG A 84 11.18 3.23 -13.68
N ALA A 85 10.87 2.05 -13.15
CA ALA A 85 9.60 1.80 -12.50
C ALA A 85 9.40 2.67 -11.24
N GLU A 86 10.40 2.78 -10.36
CA GLU A 86 10.31 3.62 -9.16
C GLU A 86 10.24 5.11 -9.53
N LEU A 87 11.13 5.55 -10.41
CA LEU A 87 11.21 6.94 -10.87
C LEU A 87 9.93 7.42 -11.58
N SER A 88 9.14 6.49 -12.14
CA SER A 88 7.83 6.83 -12.70
C SER A 88 6.86 7.34 -11.63
N GLY A 89 6.93 6.81 -10.40
CA GLY A 89 5.98 7.11 -9.31
C GLY A 89 4.53 6.65 -9.58
N LEU A 90 4.29 5.91 -10.66
CA LEU A 90 2.94 5.52 -11.11
C LEU A 90 2.62 4.04 -10.84
N LEU A 91 3.62 3.24 -10.46
CA LEU A 91 3.50 1.82 -10.12
C LEU A 91 3.67 1.63 -8.61
N PHE A 92 2.89 0.71 -8.05
CA PHE A 92 2.89 0.38 -6.63
C PHE A 92 3.03 -1.13 -6.42
N ILE A 93 3.73 -1.51 -5.35
CA ILE A 93 3.74 -2.89 -4.88
C ILE A 93 2.31 -3.29 -4.54
N GLY A 94 1.82 -4.39 -5.14
CA GLY A 94 0.42 -4.83 -5.05
C GLY A 94 -0.39 -4.59 -6.32
N ASP A 95 0.17 -3.95 -7.34
CA ASP A 95 -0.52 -3.84 -8.63
C ASP A 95 -0.66 -5.17 -9.35
N ALA A 96 -1.88 -5.54 -9.71
CA ALA A 96 -2.15 -6.58 -10.70
C ALA A 96 -1.89 -6.04 -12.11
N ILE A 97 -1.07 -6.75 -12.89
CA ILE A 97 -0.85 -6.48 -14.31
C ILE A 97 -2.01 -7.08 -15.10
N LEU A 98 -2.77 -6.22 -15.77
CA LEU A 98 -3.97 -6.57 -16.50
C LEU A 98 -3.69 -6.68 -18.00
N GLN A 99 -2.86 -5.77 -18.52
CA GLN A 99 -2.41 -5.78 -19.91
C GLN A 99 -0.94 -5.37 -20.03
N ILE A 100 -0.28 -5.89 -21.07
CA ILE A 100 1.08 -5.50 -21.48
C ILE A 100 1.04 -5.15 -22.97
N ASN A 101 1.36 -3.92 -23.34
CA ASN A 101 1.31 -3.41 -24.72
C ASN A 101 -0.06 -3.71 -25.39
N GLY A 102 -1.15 -3.59 -24.64
CA GLY A 102 -2.51 -3.89 -25.08
C GLY A 102 -2.91 -5.38 -25.06
N ILE A 103 -1.97 -6.30 -24.80
CA ILE A 103 -2.24 -7.74 -24.69
C ILE A 103 -2.80 -8.02 -23.29
N ASN A 104 -4.00 -8.60 -23.21
CA ASN A 104 -4.63 -8.97 -21.94
C ASN A 104 -3.93 -10.18 -21.32
N VAL A 105 -3.41 -10.01 -20.10
CA VAL A 105 -2.65 -11.03 -19.37
C VAL A 105 -3.33 -11.52 -18.08
N ARG A 106 -4.59 -11.12 -17.84
CA ARG A 106 -5.33 -11.46 -16.60
C ARG A 106 -5.43 -12.97 -16.33
N LYS A 107 -5.42 -13.79 -17.39
CA LYS A 107 -5.53 -15.26 -17.32
C LYS A 107 -4.27 -15.98 -17.81
N CYS A 108 -3.16 -15.26 -17.96
CA CYS A 108 -1.90 -15.85 -18.38
C CYS A 108 -1.17 -16.46 -17.18
N ARG A 109 -0.36 -17.48 -17.48
CA ARG A 109 0.55 -18.09 -16.50
C ARG A 109 1.71 -17.16 -16.20
N HIS A 110 2.35 -17.33 -15.04
CA HIS A 110 3.50 -16.51 -14.66
C HIS A 110 4.57 -16.41 -15.77
N GLU A 111 4.98 -17.56 -16.31
CA GLU A 111 6.02 -17.65 -17.34
C GLU A 111 5.65 -16.94 -18.64
N GLU A 112 4.37 -16.99 -19.04
CA GLU A 112 3.87 -16.31 -20.23
C GLU A 112 4.00 -14.79 -20.06
N VAL A 113 3.61 -14.27 -18.90
CA VAL A 113 3.71 -12.83 -18.60
C VAL A 113 5.17 -12.37 -18.56
N VAL A 114 6.05 -13.17 -17.95
CA VAL A 114 7.51 -12.92 -17.98
C VAL A 114 8.03 -12.88 -19.42
N GLN A 115 7.60 -13.79 -20.28
CA GLN A 115 8.03 -13.83 -21.67
C GLN A 115 7.55 -12.60 -22.45
N VAL A 116 6.29 -12.17 -22.25
CA VAL A 116 5.75 -10.95 -22.86
C VAL A 116 6.53 -9.71 -22.40
N LEU A 117 6.86 -9.58 -21.11
CA LEU A 117 7.69 -8.48 -20.61
C LEU A 117 9.12 -8.50 -21.18
N ARG A 118 9.74 -9.67 -21.31
CA ARG A 118 11.07 -9.80 -21.92
C ARG A 118 11.06 -9.35 -23.39
N ASN A 119 9.99 -9.68 -24.11
CA ASN A 119 9.84 -9.39 -25.53
C ASN A 119 9.27 -7.98 -25.83
N ALA A 120 8.91 -7.20 -24.81
CA ALA A 120 8.30 -5.88 -24.98
C ALA A 120 9.21 -4.82 -25.64
N GLY A 121 10.51 -5.11 -25.84
CA GLY A 121 11.47 -4.16 -26.41
C GLY A 121 11.96 -3.13 -25.39
N GLU A 122 12.31 -1.93 -25.86
CA GLU A 122 12.86 -0.82 -25.07
C GLU A 122 11.81 -0.09 -24.22
N GLU A 123 10.53 -0.21 -24.55
CA GLU A 123 9.44 0.46 -23.85
C GLU A 123 8.28 -0.51 -23.66
N VAL A 124 7.66 -0.47 -22.47
CA VAL A 124 6.49 -1.30 -22.16
C VAL A 124 5.39 -0.45 -21.55
N THR A 125 4.18 -0.64 -22.04
CA THR A 125 2.96 -0.03 -21.53
C THR A 125 2.19 -1.07 -20.74
N LEU A 126 2.03 -0.84 -19.44
CA LEU A 126 1.34 -1.72 -18.50
C LEU A 126 -0.01 -1.11 -18.14
N THR A 127 -1.10 -1.85 -18.30
CA THR A 127 -2.37 -1.51 -17.65
C THR A 127 -2.45 -2.30 -16.36
N VAL A 128 -2.56 -1.60 -15.24
CA VAL A 128 -2.50 -2.17 -13.89
C VAL A 128 -3.67 -1.71 -13.02
N SER A 129 -4.01 -2.49 -12.00
CA SER A 129 -4.95 -2.07 -10.94
C SER A 129 -4.44 -2.52 -9.58
N PHE A 130 -4.64 -1.70 -8.55
CA PHE A 130 -4.14 -2.00 -7.22
C PHE A 130 -4.96 -3.11 -6.56
N LEU A 131 -4.31 -4.23 -6.25
CA LEU A 131 -4.94 -5.36 -5.58
C LEU A 131 -5.04 -5.07 -4.08
N LYS A 132 -6.19 -4.52 -3.64
CA LYS A 132 -6.43 -4.15 -2.24
C LYS A 132 -6.22 -5.29 -1.24
N ARG A 133 -6.50 -6.54 -1.67
CA ARG A 133 -6.40 -7.76 -0.86
C ARG A 133 -5.53 -8.79 -1.57
N ALA A 134 -4.25 -8.81 -1.22
CA ALA A 134 -3.34 -9.83 -1.72
C ALA A 134 -3.48 -11.11 -0.88
N PRO A 135 -3.58 -12.30 -1.52
CA PRO A 135 -3.59 -13.58 -0.81
C PRO A 135 -2.36 -13.76 0.08
N ALA A 136 -2.48 -14.55 1.15
CA ALA A 136 -1.41 -14.75 2.14
C ALA A 136 -0.08 -15.25 1.55
N PHE A 137 -0.08 -16.03 0.46
CA PHE A 137 1.16 -16.49 -0.17
C PHE A 137 1.85 -15.41 -1.03
N LEU A 138 1.12 -14.36 -1.40
CA LEU A 138 1.70 -13.20 -2.05
C LEU A 138 2.37 -12.24 -1.06
N LYS A 139 2.19 -12.41 0.27
CA LYS A 139 2.72 -11.56 1.36
C LYS A 139 3.88 -10.69 0.88
N LEU A 140 3.49 -9.53 0.34
CA LEU A 140 4.42 -8.58 -0.21
C LEU A 140 5.13 -7.96 1.00
N PRO A 141 6.44 -7.68 0.89
CA PRO A 141 7.15 -7.01 1.97
C PRO A 141 6.30 -5.79 2.35
N LEU A 142 5.80 -5.82 3.59
CA LEU A 142 5.08 -4.69 4.15
C LEU A 142 6.03 -3.51 4.02
N ASN A 143 5.55 -2.36 3.55
CA ASN A 143 6.32 -1.12 3.59
C ASN A 143 6.94 -1.00 4.99
N GLU A 144 8.23 -1.29 5.09
CA GLU A 144 9.05 -0.77 6.17
C GLU A 144 9.14 0.70 5.84
N ASP A 145 8.38 1.50 6.59
CA ASP A 145 8.53 2.95 6.57
C ASP A 145 10.02 3.25 6.73
N CYS A 146 10.56 4.12 5.88
CA CYS A 146 11.94 4.56 5.87
C CYS A 146 12.34 5.13 7.24
N ALA A 147 12.73 4.26 8.18
CA ALA A 147 13.47 4.64 9.35
C ALA A 147 14.94 4.72 8.93
N CYS A 148 15.37 5.92 8.54
CA CYS A 148 16.78 6.26 8.55
C CYS A 148 17.25 6.14 10.01
N ALA A 149 17.84 5.01 10.37
CA ALA A 149 18.55 4.89 11.63
C ALA A 149 19.84 5.75 11.53
N PRO A 150 20.10 6.69 12.45
CA PRO A 150 21.37 7.40 12.48
C PRO A 150 22.43 6.39 12.94
N SER A 151 23.26 5.95 12.01
CA SER A 151 24.41 5.10 12.32
C SER A 151 25.59 6.01 12.63
N ASP A 152 25.70 6.42 13.90
CA ASP A 152 26.87 7.11 14.42
C ASP A 152 27.92 6.10 14.92
N GLN A 153 29.13 6.28 14.37
CA GLN A 153 30.46 5.99 14.93
C GLN A 153 31.08 4.56 14.88
N SER A 154 31.87 4.37 13.81
CA SER A 154 33.35 4.26 13.83
C SER A 154 34.06 2.90 13.88
N SER A 155 35.24 2.93 13.24
CA SER A 155 36.33 1.92 13.12
C SER A 155 36.17 0.99 11.91
N GLY A 156 36.99 1.00 10.85
CA GLY A 156 38.29 1.63 10.59
C GLY A 156 39.13 0.66 9.74
N THR A 157 39.87 1.18 8.76
CA THR A 157 40.82 0.52 7.81
C THR A 157 40.24 0.21 6.42
N SER A 158 40.83 0.57 5.27
CA SER A 158 41.82 1.60 4.87
C SER A 158 41.75 1.71 3.34
N SER A 159 41.96 2.92 2.81
CA SER A 159 42.00 3.25 1.38
C SER A 159 43.22 2.63 0.67
N PRO A 160 43.38 2.87 -0.64
CA PRO A 160 44.40 3.87 -0.95
C PRO A 160 43.91 5.01 -1.86
N LEU A 161 44.47 6.17 -1.56
CA LEU A 161 44.37 7.47 -2.23
C LEU A 161 45.28 7.52 -3.46
N CYS A 162 44.89 8.28 -4.48
CA CYS A 162 45.82 9.20 -5.10
C CYS A 162 45.20 10.60 -5.13
N ASP A 163 45.95 11.50 -4.49
CA ASP A 163 45.75 12.93 -4.35
C ASP A 163 46.44 13.64 -5.51
N SER A 164 45.79 14.65 -6.06
CA SER A 164 46.44 15.85 -6.61
C SER A 164 45.35 16.89 -6.88
N GLY A 165 45.17 17.78 -5.91
CA GLY A 165 44.24 18.90 -6.00
C GLY A 165 44.61 19.95 -7.05
N LEU A 166 43.58 20.58 -7.61
CA LEU A 166 43.61 21.96 -8.05
C LEU A 166 42.23 22.59 -7.81
N HIS A 167 42.19 23.58 -6.93
CA HIS A 167 41.02 24.39 -6.63
C HIS A 167 41.23 25.76 -7.28
N LEU A 168 40.58 26.05 -8.41
CA LEU A 168 40.39 27.41 -8.89
C LEU A 168 39.10 27.55 -9.73
N ASN A 169 38.20 28.39 -9.22
CA ASN A 169 37.29 29.30 -9.91
C ASN A 169 36.69 28.86 -11.25
N TYR A 170 35.44 28.41 -11.20
CA TYR A 170 34.59 28.26 -12.38
C TYR A 170 33.96 29.62 -12.76
N HIS A 171 34.54 30.25 -13.79
CA HIS A 171 33.85 31.27 -14.59
C HIS A 171 32.99 30.55 -15.65
N PRO A 172 31.79 31.06 -16.00
CA PRO A 172 30.84 30.33 -16.82
C PRO A 172 31.21 30.51 -18.29
N ASN A 173 31.50 29.42 -19.00
CA ASN A 173 31.16 29.26 -20.42
C ASN A 173 31.49 27.84 -20.91
N ASN A 174 30.54 27.32 -21.68
CA ASN A 174 30.53 26.12 -22.51
C ASN A 174 30.16 24.75 -21.90
N THR A 175 28.86 24.46 -22.04
CA THR A 175 28.28 23.37 -22.86
C THR A 175 28.78 21.95 -22.63
N ASP A 176 28.05 21.20 -21.80
CA ASP A 176 27.49 19.87 -22.14
C ASP A 176 26.56 19.41 -21.01
N THR A 177 25.45 20.12 -20.85
CA THR A 177 24.29 19.65 -20.09
C THR A 177 23.47 18.74 -21.00
N LEU A 178 23.66 17.43 -20.88
CA LEU A 178 22.65 16.44 -21.25
C LEU A 178 21.45 16.64 -20.31
N SER A 179 20.65 17.62 -20.67
CA SER A 179 19.45 18.06 -19.99
C SER A 179 18.41 16.97 -20.16
N CYS A 180 18.15 16.23 -19.08
CA CYS A 180 16.96 15.39 -18.95
C CYS A 180 15.76 16.31 -18.76
N SER A 181 15.33 16.98 -19.83
CA SER A 181 14.19 17.89 -19.79
C SER A 181 13.48 17.87 -21.13
N SER A 182 12.78 16.77 -21.41
CA SER A 182 11.71 16.68 -22.41
C SER A 182 10.90 15.39 -22.23
N TRP A 183 10.37 15.14 -21.03
CA TRP A 183 9.13 14.38 -20.94
C TRP A 183 8.02 15.42 -20.82
N PRO A 184 6.96 15.38 -21.64
CA PRO A 184 5.82 16.23 -21.41
C PRO A 184 5.20 15.75 -20.10
N ALA A 185 5.47 16.45 -19.01
CA ALA A 185 4.59 16.43 -17.88
C ALA A 185 3.28 17.06 -18.37
N SER A 186 2.42 16.22 -18.95
CA SER A 186 0.98 16.45 -18.89
C SER A 186 0.65 16.86 -17.45
N PRO A 187 -0.41 17.63 -17.16
CA PRO A 187 -0.91 17.74 -15.80
C PRO A 187 -1.36 16.33 -15.40
N GLY A 188 -0.40 15.54 -14.92
CA GLY A 188 -0.46 14.08 -15.02
C GLY A 188 -1.46 13.57 -14.01
N LEU A 189 -2.14 12.49 -14.36
CA LEU A 189 -2.87 11.68 -13.40
C LEU A 189 -1.90 11.30 -12.28
N ARG A 190 -2.06 11.92 -11.10
CA ARG A 190 -1.26 11.65 -9.92
C ARG A 190 -1.98 10.56 -9.15
N TRP A 191 -1.29 9.47 -8.90
CA TRP A 191 -1.81 8.34 -8.14
C TRP A 191 -1.14 8.31 -6.79
N GLU A 192 -1.92 8.08 -5.73
CA GLU A 192 -1.42 8.01 -4.37
C GLU A 192 -1.99 6.83 -3.62
N LYS A 193 -1.14 6.19 -2.81
CA LYS A 193 -1.57 5.18 -1.86
C LYS A 193 -2.22 5.87 -0.66
N ARG A 194 -3.53 5.72 -0.47
CA ARG A 194 -4.29 6.34 0.62
C ARG A 194 -5.11 5.32 1.38
N TRP A 195 -5.40 5.64 2.64
CA TRP A 195 -6.40 4.93 3.43
C TRP A 195 -7.77 5.47 3.02
N CYS A 196 -8.61 4.60 2.46
CA CYS A 196 -9.95 4.93 2.01
C CYS A 196 -10.97 4.28 2.96
N ASP A 197 -12.06 4.98 3.26
CA ASP A 197 -13.09 4.48 4.16
C ASP A 197 -13.76 3.24 3.56
N LEU A 198 -13.60 2.11 4.24
CA LEU A 198 -14.26 0.85 3.92
C LEU A 198 -15.60 0.75 4.64
N ARG A 199 -15.65 1.16 5.91
CA ARG A 199 -16.85 1.10 6.74
C ARG A 199 -16.81 2.15 7.83
N LEU A 200 -17.97 2.73 8.10
CA LEU A 200 -18.16 3.72 9.15
C LEU A 200 -19.15 3.15 10.18
N ILE A 201 -18.78 3.15 11.46
CA ILE A 201 -19.58 2.59 12.55
C ILE A 201 -19.94 3.72 13.53
N PRO A 202 -21.20 4.21 13.53
CA PRO A 202 -21.66 5.18 14.51
C PRO A 202 -21.62 4.62 15.93
N LEU A 203 -21.03 5.35 16.87
CA LEU A 203 -20.77 4.85 18.23
C LEU A 203 -21.93 5.07 19.20
N LEU A 204 -22.90 5.94 18.89
CA LEU A 204 -24.03 6.18 19.80
C LEU A 204 -24.83 4.87 19.97
N HIS A 205 -24.89 4.37 21.22
CA HIS A 205 -25.47 3.07 21.59
C HIS A 205 -24.90 1.85 20.83
N SER A 206 -23.73 2.00 20.20
CA SER A 206 -22.97 0.85 19.71
C SER A 206 -22.65 -0.11 20.85
N ARG A 207 -22.54 -1.39 20.52
CA ARG A 207 -22.00 -2.42 21.40
C ARG A 207 -20.77 -3.05 20.79
N PHE A 208 -19.89 -3.58 21.63
CA PHE A 208 -18.82 -4.45 21.16
C PHE A 208 -18.98 -5.85 21.74
N SER A 209 -18.50 -6.86 21.02
CA SER A 209 -18.48 -8.24 21.46
C SER A 209 -17.11 -8.85 21.19
N GLN A 210 -16.60 -9.56 22.18
CA GLN A 210 -15.43 -10.44 22.01
C GLN A 210 -15.86 -11.90 21.85
N TYR A 211 -17.13 -12.24 22.09
CA TYR A 211 -17.60 -13.63 22.13
C TYR A 211 -18.02 -14.18 20.78
N VAL A 212 -17.67 -15.43 20.52
CA VAL A 212 -18.11 -16.17 19.33
C VAL A 212 -19.62 -16.42 19.44
N PRO A 213 -20.42 -16.03 18.43
CA PRO A 213 -21.88 -16.19 18.46
C PRO A 213 -22.29 -17.63 18.80
N GLY A 214 -23.23 -17.78 19.74
CA GLY A 214 -23.73 -19.09 20.16
C GLY A 214 -22.79 -19.87 21.09
N SER A 215 -21.75 -19.24 21.63
CA SER A 215 -20.84 -19.85 22.61
C SER A 215 -20.37 -18.83 23.66
N ASP A 216 -19.82 -19.34 24.76
CA ASP A 216 -19.15 -18.53 25.80
C ASP A 216 -17.65 -18.33 25.52
N LEU A 217 -17.19 -18.70 24.33
CA LEU A 217 -15.79 -18.58 23.94
C LEU A 217 -15.45 -17.14 23.55
N CYS A 218 -14.47 -16.56 24.24
CA CYS A 218 -13.93 -15.24 23.94
C CYS A 218 -12.85 -15.33 22.86
N ARG A 219 -12.88 -14.41 21.89
CA ARG A 219 -11.83 -14.25 20.88
C ARG A 219 -10.60 -13.63 21.52
N GLN A 220 -9.47 -14.30 21.38
CA GLN A 220 -8.20 -13.77 21.88
C GLN A 220 -7.74 -12.59 21.02
N ASN A 221 -7.51 -11.44 21.66
CA ASN A 221 -7.06 -10.20 21.03
C ASN A 221 -7.95 -9.72 19.86
N ALA A 222 -9.23 -10.11 19.87
CA ALA A 222 -10.17 -9.75 18.82
C ALA A 222 -11.49 -9.26 19.38
N PHE A 223 -12.14 -8.38 18.64
CA PHE A 223 -13.44 -7.84 18.98
C PHE A 223 -14.22 -7.47 17.73
N GLN A 224 -15.50 -7.20 17.90
CA GLN A 224 -16.40 -6.72 16.87
C GLN A 224 -17.22 -5.57 17.46
N VAL A 225 -17.45 -4.52 16.68
CA VAL A 225 -18.32 -3.40 17.02
C VAL A 225 -19.58 -3.48 16.16
N ILE A 226 -20.73 -3.28 16.79
CA ILE A 226 -22.04 -3.38 16.17
C ILE A 226 -22.80 -2.12 16.52
N ALA A 227 -23.13 -1.32 15.50
CA ALA A 227 -23.97 -0.15 15.62
C ALA A 227 -25.44 -0.55 15.88
N VAL A 228 -26.24 0.43 16.30
CA VAL A 228 -27.65 0.25 16.66
C VAL A 228 -28.49 -0.22 15.47
N ASP A 229 -28.17 0.30 14.29
CA ASP A 229 -28.78 -0.05 13.00
C ASP A 229 -28.38 -1.44 12.50
N GLY A 230 -27.53 -2.16 13.25
CA GLY A 230 -27.04 -3.49 12.92
C GLY A 230 -25.79 -3.47 12.05
N VAL A 231 -25.28 -2.31 11.62
CA VAL A 231 -24.03 -2.23 10.85
C VAL A 231 -22.88 -2.74 11.73
N CYS A 232 -22.11 -3.67 11.17
CA CYS A 232 -21.12 -4.42 11.91
C CYS A 232 -19.71 -4.22 11.36
N SER A 233 -18.72 -4.06 12.25
CA SER A 233 -17.32 -3.90 11.86
C SER A 233 -16.74 -5.12 11.15
N GLY A 234 -17.26 -6.33 11.38
CA GLY A 234 -16.51 -7.58 11.19
C GLY A 234 -15.57 -7.86 12.37
N ILE A 235 -14.82 -8.96 12.33
CA ILE A 235 -13.91 -9.33 13.42
C ILE A 235 -12.61 -8.55 13.25
N ILE A 236 -12.33 -7.64 14.18
CA ILE A 236 -11.10 -6.88 14.28
C ILE A 236 -10.14 -7.67 15.17
N GLN A 237 -9.01 -8.08 14.62
CA GLN A 237 -7.91 -8.74 15.32
C GLN A 237 -6.77 -7.73 15.55
N CYS A 238 -6.45 -7.50 16.82
CA CYS A 238 -5.35 -6.63 17.24
C CYS A 238 -4.01 -7.35 17.22
N LEU A 239 -2.93 -6.57 17.16
CA LEU A 239 -1.57 -7.09 17.08
C LEU A 239 -1.08 -7.69 18.41
N SER A 240 -1.62 -7.21 19.54
CA SER A 240 -1.32 -7.71 20.89
C SER A 240 -2.55 -7.63 21.79
N ALA A 241 -2.48 -8.31 22.94
CA ALA A 241 -3.52 -8.24 23.97
C ALA A 241 -3.64 -6.82 24.55
N GLU A 242 -2.52 -6.14 24.77
CA GLU A 242 -2.47 -4.77 25.27
C GLU A 242 -3.13 -3.79 24.30
N ASP A 243 -2.81 -3.88 23.00
CA ASP A 243 -3.44 -3.03 21.98
C ASP A 243 -4.95 -3.29 21.92
N CYS A 244 -5.37 -4.56 22.04
CA CYS A 244 -6.78 -4.92 22.11
C CYS A 244 -7.49 -4.25 23.30
N ILE A 245 -6.88 -4.28 24.49
CA ILE A 245 -7.43 -3.65 25.70
C ILE A 245 -7.53 -2.13 25.54
N ASP A 246 -6.49 -1.45 25.03
CA ASP A 246 -6.55 0.01 24.84
C ASP A 246 -7.59 0.42 23.77
N TRP A 247 -7.76 -0.38 22.70
CA TRP A 247 -8.84 -0.18 21.74
C TRP A 247 -10.21 -0.28 22.40
N LEU A 248 -10.46 -1.36 23.16
CA LEU A 248 -11.73 -1.58 23.85
C LEU A 248 -12.04 -0.45 24.84
N GLN A 249 -11.05 -0.04 25.64
CA GLN A 249 -11.21 1.07 26.58
C GLN A 249 -11.51 2.39 25.87
N ALA A 250 -10.81 2.70 24.78
CA ALA A 250 -11.02 3.93 24.00
C ALA A 250 -12.43 3.98 23.39
N ILE A 251 -12.88 2.86 22.80
CA ILE A 251 -14.21 2.76 22.19
C ILE A 251 -15.30 2.84 23.26
N ALA A 252 -15.17 2.09 24.35
CA ALA A 252 -16.14 2.09 25.47
C ALA A 252 -16.27 3.48 26.10
N SER A 253 -15.16 4.20 26.27
CA SER A 253 -15.16 5.58 26.76
C SER A 253 -15.96 6.51 25.84
N ASN A 254 -15.77 6.42 24.52
CA ASN A 254 -16.52 7.23 23.56
C ASN A 254 -18.03 6.91 23.59
N ILE A 255 -18.41 5.64 23.57
CA ILE A 255 -19.81 5.21 23.67
C ILE A 255 -20.45 5.71 24.98
N SER A 256 -19.77 5.55 26.11
CA SER A 256 -20.27 6.01 27.41
C SER A 256 -20.47 7.53 27.45
N ASN A 257 -19.56 8.30 26.87
CA ASN A 257 -19.70 9.75 26.82
C ASN A 257 -20.86 10.18 25.91
N LEU A 258 -21.03 9.55 24.76
CA LEU A 258 -22.15 9.85 23.85
C LEU A 258 -23.50 9.52 24.48
N THR A 259 -23.58 8.42 25.23
CA THR A 259 -24.83 8.02 25.91
C THR A 259 -25.16 8.95 27.07
N LYS A 260 -24.18 9.38 27.88
CA LYS A 260 -24.41 10.33 28.99
C LYS A 260 -24.84 11.73 28.53
N HIS A 261 -24.41 12.19 27.35
CA HIS A 261 -24.77 13.51 26.84
C HIS A 261 -26.13 13.56 26.12
N ASN A 262 -26.76 12.41 25.86
CA ASN A 262 -28.03 12.30 25.14
C ASN A 262 -29.19 11.77 26.02
N VAL A 263 -29.02 11.83 27.35
CA VAL A 263 -30.06 11.55 28.37
C VAL A 263 -30.36 12.84 29.10
#